data_AF-F5NWJ4-F1
#
_entry.id   AF-F5NWJ4-F1
#
_cell.length_a   1.000
_cell.length_b   1.000
_cell.length_c   1.000
_cell.angle_alpha   90.00
_cell.angle_beta   90.00
_cell.angle_gamma   90.00
#
_symmetry.space_group_name_H-M   'P 1'
#
loop_
_entity.id
_entity.type
_entity.pdbx_description
1 polymer ?
#
loop_
_entity_poly.entity_id
_entity_poly.type
_entity_poly.pdbx_seq_one_letter_code
_entity_poly.pdbx_strand_id
1 'polypeptide(L)'
;MTLNGIALIMALFVMKPIIEAGYENYLNGPQKFDTISDIVRFSDSGLMEYKQYLKKHTDLELARFFQRSEEENADLKSAENNDYSLFSLLPAYALSEIKDAFKIGFYLYLPFVVVDLVISSILLALGMMMMSPITISVPIKLVLFVALDGWGILSKALIEQYINIPA
;
A
#
# COMPACT_ATOMS: atom_id res chain seq x y z
N MET A 1 17.39 4.24 -7.08
CA MET A 1 16.67 5.05 -8.10
C MET A 1 15.75 4.21 -8.98
N THR A 2 16.23 3.09 -9.54
CA THR A 2 15.41 2.18 -10.36
C THR A 2 14.18 1.63 -9.64
N LEU A 3 14.34 1.20 -8.38
CA LEU A 3 13.23 0.67 -7.58
C LEU A 3 12.11 1.69 -7.38
N ASN A 4 12.46 2.96 -7.09
CA ASN A 4 11.46 4.03 -6.96
C ASN A 4 10.74 4.28 -8.28
N GLY A 5 11.44 4.18 -9.42
CA GLY A 5 10.83 4.29 -10.74
C GLY A 5 9.80 3.18 -11.00
N ILE A 6 10.17 1.93 -10.72
CA ILE A 6 9.27 0.78 -10.88
C ILE A 6 8.06 0.91 -9.92
N ALA A 7 8.30 1.25 -8.66
CA ALA A 7 7.25 1.45 -7.67
C ALA A 7 6.26 2.54 -8.10
N LEU A 8 6.76 3.67 -8.61
CA LEU A 8 5.92 4.77 -9.10
C LEU A 8 5.09 4.33 -10.31
N ILE A 9 5.68 3.61 -11.27
CA ILE A 9 4.95 3.13 -12.45
C ILE A 9 3.84 2.15 -12.05
N MET A 10 4.11 1.23 -11.11
CA MET A 10 3.09 0.32 -10.60
C MET A 10 1.97 1.06 -9.85
N ALA A 11 2.32 2.05 -9.02
CA ALA A 11 1.34 2.88 -8.33
C ALA A 11 0.45 3.65 -9.31
N LEU A 12 1.03 4.23 -10.36
CA LEU A 12 0.28 4.91 -11.42
C LEU A 12 -0.62 3.95 -12.20
N PHE A 13 -0.14 2.72 -12.47
CA PHE A 13 -0.95 1.70 -13.12
C PHE A 13 -2.19 1.34 -12.30
N VAL A 14 -2.03 1.16 -10.99
CA VAL A 14 -3.14 0.90 -10.07
C VAL A 14 -4.09 2.10 -9.94
N MET A 15 -3.56 3.32 -9.93
CA MET A 15 -4.33 4.56 -9.75
C MET A 15 -5.05 5.02 -11.02
N LYS A 16 -4.70 4.51 -12.19
CA LYS A 16 -5.28 4.92 -13.48
C LYS A 16 -6.83 5.06 -13.47
N PRO A 17 -7.64 4.05 -13.08
CA PRO A 17 -9.10 4.18 -13.13
C PRO A 17 -9.65 5.26 -12.19
N ILE A 18 -8.97 5.52 -11.08
CA ILE A 18 -9.36 6.57 -10.11
C ILE A 18 -9.05 7.95 -10.69
N ILE A 19 -7.90 8.10 -11.36
CA ILE A 19 -7.52 9.34 -12.05
C ILE A 19 -8.50 9.63 -13.19
N GLU A 20 -8.87 8.62 -13.98
CA GLU A 20 -9.83 8.74 -15.08
C GLU A 20 -11.21 9.17 -14.55
N ALA A 21 -11.72 8.51 -13.50
CA ALA A 21 -12.98 8.88 -12.87
C ALA A 21 -12.97 10.31 -12.30
N GLY A 22 -11.89 10.71 -11.62
CA GLY A 22 -11.73 12.07 -11.12
C GLY A 22 -11.68 13.11 -12.24
N TYR A 23 -11.05 12.78 -13.37
CA TYR A 23 -11.00 13.64 -14.55
C TYR A 23 -12.37 13.79 -15.21
N GLU A 24 -13.12 12.70 -15.38
CA GLU A 24 -14.49 12.75 -15.90
C GLU A 24 -15.41 13.56 -14.97
N ASN A 25 -15.31 13.36 -13.66
CA ASN A 25 -16.06 14.13 -12.67
C ASN A 25 -15.70 15.62 -12.70
N TYR A 26 -14.45 15.97 -12.97
CA TYR A 26 -14.02 17.35 -13.19
C TYR A 26 -14.64 17.96 -14.45
N LEU A 27 -14.64 17.24 -15.57
CA LEU A 27 -15.22 17.71 -16.84
C LEU A 27 -16.74 17.93 -16.74
N ASN A 28 -17.43 17.07 -15.97
CA ASN A 28 -18.87 17.13 -15.77
C ASN A 28 -19.29 18.08 -14.63
N GLY A 29 -18.33 18.55 -13.82
CA GLY A 29 -18.54 19.45 -12.70
C GLY A 29 -18.53 20.93 -13.09
N PRO A 30 -18.77 21.84 -12.13
CA PRO A 30 -18.70 23.28 -12.38
C PRO A 30 -17.26 23.68 -12.78
N GLN A 31 -17.11 24.21 -14.01
CA GLN A 31 -15.80 24.53 -14.61
C GLN A 31 -15.05 25.70 -13.95
N LYS A 32 -15.67 26.41 -13.01
CA LYS A 32 -15.08 27.56 -12.31
C LYS A 32 -15.06 27.33 -10.82
N PHE A 33 -13.86 27.37 -10.24
CA PHE A 33 -13.63 27.42 -8.80
C PHE A 33 -13.50 28.88 -8.35
N ASP A 34 -14.54 29.67 -8.56
CA ASP A 34 -14.52 31.10 -8.21
C ASP A 34 -14.75 31.31 -6.71
N THR A 35 -15.38 30.34 -6.02
CA THR A 35 -15.69 30.43 -4.58
C THR A 35 -15.14 29.23 -3.80
N ILE A 36 -14.76 29.44 -2.54
CA ILE A 36 -14.34 28.37 -1.61
C ILE A 36 -15.40 27.26 -1.50
N SER A 37 -16.70 27.61 -1.59
CA SER A 37 -17.80 26.64 -1.60
C SER A 37 -17.78 25.70 -2.80
N ASP A 38 -17.26 26.13 -3.95
CA ASP A 38 -17.18 25.31 -5.16
C ASP A 38 -16.04 24.28 -5.05
N ILE A 39 -14.96 24.66 -4.36
CA ILE A 39 -13.84 23.76 -4.03
C ILE A 39 -14.31 22.67 -3.06
N VAL A 40 -15.06 23.04 -2.02
CA VAL A 40 -15.61 22.08 -1.03
C VAL A 40 -16.60 21.12 -1.69
N ARG A 41 -17.48 21.61 -2.57
CA ARG A 41 -18.39 20.75 -3.35
C ARG A 41 -17.63 19.75 -4.22
N PHE A 42 -16.58 20.19 -4.90
CA PHE A 42 -15.75 19.30 -5.70
C PHE A 42 -14.96 18.30 -4.85
N SER A 43 -14.51 18.64 -3.65
CA SER A 43 -13.88 17.65 -2.76
C SER A 43 -14.88 16.58 -2.31
N ASP A 44 -16.15 16.95 -2.13
CA ASP A 44 -17.20 16.02 -1.72
C ASP A 44 -17.71 15.14 -2.87
N SER A 45 -17.85 15.69 -4.08
CA SER A 45 -18.41 14.96 -5.24
C SER A 45 -17.38 14.46 -6.24
N GLY A 46 -16.30 15.21 -6.46
CA GLY A 46 -15.28 14.93 -7.49
C GLY A 46 -14.21 13.91 -7.07
N LEU A 47 -14.02 13.71 -5.76
CA LEU A 47 -13.08 12.74 -5.19
C LEU A 47 -13.78 11.50 -4.63
N MET A 48 -15.03 11.24 -5.02
CA MET A 48 -15.84 10.17 -4.46
C MET A 48 -15.17 8.79 -4.66
N GLU A 49 -14.65 8.50 -5.85
CA GLU A 49 -13.98 7.24 -6.17
C GLU A 49 -12.66 7.10 -5.41
N TYR A 50 -11.92 8.20 -5.25
CA TYR A 50 -10.70 8.22 -4.43
C TYR A 50 -11.03 7.97 -2.95
N LYS A 51 -12.10 8.56 -2.43
CA LYS A 51 -12.58 8.34 -1.06
C LYS A 51 -13.03 6.89 -0.86
N GLN A 52 -13.72 6.30 -1.84
CA GLN A 52 -14.08 4.89 -1.83
C GLN A 52 -12.85 3.98 -1.85
N TYR A 53 -11.85 4.29 -2.67
CA TYR A 53 -10.56 3.59 -2.66
C TYR A 53 -9.91 3.63 -1.28
N LEU A 54 -9.79 4.82 -0.67
CA LEU A 54 -9.22 4.95 0.67
C LEU A 54 -10.00 4.11 1.69
N LYS A 55 -11.34 4.19 1.71
CA LYS A 55 -12.16 3.39 2.62
C LYS A 55 -11.99 1.88 2.45
N LYS A 56 -11.80 1.41 1.20
CA LYS A 56 -11.63 -0.01 0.90
C LYS A 56 -10.31 -0.56 1.42
N HIS A 57 -9.24 0.25 1.35
CA HIS A 57 -7.87 -0.16 1.69
C HIS A 57 -7.39 0.33 3.06
N THR A 58 -8.25 1.01 3.82
CA THR A 58 -7.92 1.53 5.15
C THR A 58 -8.57 0.68 6.24
N ASP A 59 -7.86 0.50 7.35
CA ASP A 59 -8.43 -0.03 8.58
C ASP A 59 -9.47 0.97 9.14
N LEU A 60 -10.74 0.57 9.13
CA LEU A 60 -11.86 1.43 9.57
C LEU A 60 -11.75 1.83 11.04
N GLU A 61 -11.12 1.02 11.90
CA GLU A 61 -10.90 1.40 13.29
C GLU A 61 -9.94 2.58 13.39
N LEU A 62 -8.90 2.56 12.56
CA LEU A 62 -7.91 3.62 12.50
C LEU A 62 -8.49 4.90 11.89
N ALA A 63 -9.33 4.77 10.85
CA ALA A 63 -10.07 5.90 10.29
C ALA A 63 -10.99 6.57 11.34
N ARG A 64 -11.71 5.76 12.14
CA ARG A 64 -12.55 6.26 13.25
C ARG A 64 -11.73 6.99 14.31
N PHE A 65 -10.52 6.50 14.61
CA PHE A 65 -9.63 7.16 15.58
C PHE A 65 -9.25 8.57 15.11
N PHE A 66 -8.80 8.71 13.86
CA PHE A 66 -8.46 10.03 13.31
C PHE A 66 -9.68 10.94 13.17
N GLN A 67 -10.83 10.40 12.79
CA GLN A 67 -12.07 11.17 12.71
C GLN A 67 -12.48 11.74 14.08
N ARG A 68 -12.46 10.93 15.15
CA ARG A 68 -12.78 11.42 16.50
C ARG A 68 -11.83 12.52 16.94
N SER A 69 -10.54 12.39 16.61
CA SER A 69 -9.55 13.43 16.92
C SER A 69 -9.82 14.74 16.17
N GLU A 70 -10.31 14.67 14.92
CA GLU A 70 -10.73 15.85 14.15
C GLU A 70 -11.97 16.51 14.79
N GLU A 71 -12.99 15.71 15.14
CA GLU A 71 -14.24 16.18 15.74
C GLU A 71 -14.03 16.85 17.11
N GLU A 72 -13.13 16.30 17.94
CA GLU A 72 -12.80 16.85 19.27
C GLU A 72 -12.07 18.21 19.18
N ASN A 73 -11.26 18.43 18.15
CA ASN A 73 -10.54 19.69 17.95
C ASN A 73 -11.40 20.79 17.32
N ALA A 74 -12.48 20.45 16.63
CA ALA A 74 -13.22 21.40 15.81
C ALA A 74 -14.44 22.02 16.50
N ASP A 75 -14.88 21.52 17.67
CA ASP A 75 -16.20 21.85 18.27
C ASP A 75 -17.38 21.68 17.26
N LEU A 76 -17.11 21.01 16.14
CA LEU A 76 -18.03 20.74 15.06
C LEU A 76 -18.74 19.44 15.38
N LYS A 77 -19.92 19.54 16.03
CA LYS A 77 -20.95 18.51 15.90
C LYS A 77 -21.54 18.55 14.49
N SER A 78 -20.72 18.25 13.49
CA SER A 78 -21.16 18.18 12.11
C SER A 78 -21.73 16.79 11.85
N ALA A 79 -23.06 16.73 12.03
CA ALA A 79 -24.04 15.93 11.31
C ALA A 79 -23.63 14.51 10.91
N GLU A 80 -24.19 13.51 11.59
CA GLU A 80 -25.10 12.45 11.09
C GLU A 80 -24.90 11.85 9.68
N ASN A 81 -23.78 12.09 9.03
CA ASN A 81 -23.36 11.47 7.79
C ASN A 81 -22.28 10.47 8.16
N ASN A 82 -22.59 9.21 7.93
CA ASN A 82 -21.77 8.04 8.25
C ASN A 82 -20.52 7.93 7.36
N ASP A 83 -19.95 9.06 6.96
CA ASP A 83 -18.95 9.20 5.90
C ASP A 83 -17.69 9.90 6.42
N TYR A 84 -16.58 9.14 6.51
CA TYR A 84 -15.28 9.61 7.00
C TYR A 84 -14.73 10.81 6.21
N SER A 85 -14.20 11.82 6.90
CA SER A 85 -13.49 12.96 6.26
C SER A 85 -12.24 12.48 5.49
N LEU A 86 -11.91 13.10 4.35
CA LEU A 86 -10.67 12.79 3.62
C LEU A 86 -9.43 13.00 4.49
N PHE A 87 -9.43 14.03 5.34
CA PHE A 87 -8.32 14.33 6.25
C PHE A 87 -8.14 13.26 7.33
N SER A 88 -9.22 12.57 7.72
CA SER A 88 -9.14 11.40 8.60
C SER A 88 -8.67 10.12 7.88
N LEU A 89 -9.08 9.94 6.61
CA LEU A 89 -8.79 8.75 5.83
C LEU A 89 -7.33 8.68 5.36
N LEU A 90 -6.72 9.80 4.97
CA LEU A 90 -5.33 9.83 4.47
C LEU A 90 -4.29 9.29 5.47
N PRO A 91 -4.21 9.77 6.73
CA PRO A 91 -3.25 9.24 7.70
C PRO A 91 -3.58 7.80 8.10
N ALA A 92 -4.87 7.45 8.17
CA ALA A 92 -5.31 6.10 8.46
C ALA A 92 -4.88 5.10 7.36
N TYR A 93 -5.07 5.47 6.09
CA TYR A 93 -4.63 4.71 4.93
C TYR A 93 -3.12 4.50 4.97
N ALA A 94 -2.34 5.56 5.15
CA ALA A 94 -0.89 5.49 5.17
C ALA A 94 -0.36 4.48 6.21
N LEU A 95 -0.93 4.48 7.43
CA LEU A 95 -0.52 3.54 8.46
C LEU A 95 -1.01 2.11 8.20
N SER A 96 -2.21 1.96 7.60
CA SER A 96 -2.73 0.66 7.18
C SER A 96 -1.84 0.01 6.13
N GLU A 97 -1.43 0.78 5.12
CA GLU A 97 -0.49 0.33 4.08
C GLU A 97 0.89 0.00 4.64
N ILE A 98 1.41 0.77 5.61
CA ILE A 98 2.67 0.41 6.31
C ILE A 98 2.51 -0.95 7.00
N LYS A 99 1.42 -1.16 7.75
CA LYS A 99 1.15 -2.42 8.45
C LYS A 99 1.11 -3.60 7.47
N ASP A 100 0.45 -3.43 6.33
CA ASP A 100 0.34 -4.50 5.32
C ASP A 100 1.67 -4.74 4.57
N ALA A 101 2.43 -3.68 4.24
CA ALA A 101 3.77 -3.80 3.68
C ALA A 101 4.72 -4.57 4.62
N PHE A 102 4.63 -4.34 5.94
CA PHE A 102 5.39 -5.10 6.93
C PHE A 102 5.02 -6.58 6.94
N LYS A 103 3.73 -6.92 6.83
CA LYS A 103 3.27 -8.33 6.74
C LYS A 103 3.83 -9.00 5.49
N ILE A 104 3.72 -8.35 4.33
CA ILE A 104 4.25 -8.88 3.07
C ILE A 104 5.76 -9.10 3.18
N GLY A 105 6.49 -8.09 3.69
CA GLY A 105 7.93 -8.20 3.92
C GLY A 105 8.30 -9.36 4.84
N PHE A 106 7.54 -9.58 5.91
CA PHE A 106 7.74 -10.72 6.81
C PHE A 106 7.58 -12.06 6.10
N TYR A 107 6.50 -12.25 5.33
CA TYR A 107 6.28 -13.50 4.58
C TYR A 107 7.37 -13.74 3.52
N LEU A 108 7.81 -12.71 2.82
CA LEU A 108 8.91 -12.81 1.85
C LEU A 108 10.25 -13.16 2.52
N TYR A 109 10.45 -12.72 3.76
CA TYR A 109 11.69 -12.96 4.49
C TYR A 109 11.81 -14.39 5.04
N LEU A 110 10.69 -15.01 5.43
CA LEU A 110 10.66 -16.37 6.00
C LEU A 110 11.44 -17.45 5.21
N PRO A 111 11.24 -17.66 3.90
CA PRO A 111 11.97 -18.69 3.17
C PRO A 111 13.49 -18.47 3.19
N PHE A 112 13.94 -17.21 3.19
CA PHE A 112 15.36 -16.88 3.25
C PHE A 112 15.98 -17.16 4.62
N VAL A 113 15.22 -16.93 5.71
CA VAL A 113 15.66 -17.30 7.05
C VAL A 113 15.84 -18.82 7.17
N VAL A 114 14.93 -19.60 6.58
CA VAL A 114 15.04 -21.06 6.57
C VAL A 114 16.33 -21.49 5.84
N VAL A 115 16.64 -20.89 4.70
CA VAL A 115 17.92 -21.15 3.98
C VAL A 115 19.12 -20.83 4.87
N ASP A 116 19.11 -19.67 5.54
CA ASP A 116 20.22 -19.25 6.41
C ASP A 116 20.44 -20.21 7.58
N LEU A 117 19.35 -20.68 8.22
CA LEU A 117 19.41 -21.66 9.32
C LEU A 117 19.90 -23.03 8.86
N VAL A 118 19.46 -23.50 7.70
CA VAL A 118 19.89 -24.79 7.12
C VAL A 118 21.37 -24.76 6.77
N ILE A 119 21.83 -23.71 6.07
CA ILE A 119 23.24 -23.58 5.69
C ILE A 119 24.14 -23.48 6.92
N SER A 120 23.73 -22.70 7.92
CA SER A 120 24.47 -22.60 9.19
C SER A 120 24.60 -23.96 9.88
N SER A 121 23.51 -24.74 9.93
CA SER A 121 23.51 -26.07 10.54
C SER A 121 24.43 -27.06 9.81
N ILE A 122 24.47 -27.00 8.47
CA ILE A 122 25.36 -27.84 7.65
C ILE A 122 26.82 -27.48 7.89
N LEU A 123 27.17 -26.20 7.92
CA LEU A 123 28.54 -25.75 8.18
C LEU A 123 29.05 -26.17 9.55
N LEU A 124 28.19 -26.05 10.57
CA LEU A 124 28.49 -26.51 11.93
C LEU A 124 28.72 -28.04 11.95
N ALA A 125 27.90 -28.82 11.24
CA ALA A 125 28.05 -30.26 11.15
C ALA A 125 29.36 -30.70 10.45
N LEU A 126 29.83 -29.91 9.47
CA LEU A 126 31.09 -30.13 8.78
C LEU A 126 32.33 -29.61 9.55
N GLY A 127 32.14 -29.01 10.73
CA GLY A 127 33.21 -28.43 11.53
C GLY A 127 33.80 -27.13 10.96
N MET A 128 33.16 -26.54 9.94
CA MET A 128 33.63 -25.32 9.28
C MET A 128 33.18 -24.05 10.02
N MET A 129 33.54 -23.93 11.30
CA MET A 129 33.12 -22.81 12.17
C MET A 129 33.71 -21.45 11.78
N MET A 130 34.83 -21.43 11.05
CA MET A 130 35.47 -20.19 10.62
C MET A 130 34.90 -19.60 9.33
N MET A 131 34.06 -20.35 8.61
CA MET A 131 33.43 -19.85 7.40
C MET A 131 32.11 -19.16 7.75
N SER A 132 31.92 -17.94 7.24
CA SER A 132 30.65 -17.23 7.43
C SER A 132 29.52 -17.92 6.64
N PRO A 133 28.42 -18.36 7.30
CA PRO A 133 27.27 -18.94 6.61
C PRO A 133 26.60 -17.98 5.62
N ILE A 134 26.78 -16.67 5.82
CA ILE A 134 26.22 -15.63 4.94
C ILE A 134 26.84 -15.71 3.54
N THR A 135 28.16 -15.95 3.46
CA THR A 135 28.88 -16.01 2.18
C THR A 135 28.37 -17.13 1.27
N ILE A 136 27.92 -18.25 1.87
CA ILE A 136 27.35 -19.38 1.12
C ILE A 136 25.85 -19.18 0.86
N SER A 137 25.09 -18.69 1.84
CA SER A 137 23.64 -18.54 1.71
C SER A 137 23.23 -17.48 0.70
N VAL A 138 23.95 -16.35 0.58
CA VAL A 138 23.61 -15.26 -0.36
C VAL A 138 23.43 -15.75 -1.81
N PRO A 139 24.40 -16.43 -2.46
CA PRO A 139 24.21 -16.90 -3.83
C PRO A 139 23.05 -17.90 -3.95
N ILE A 140 22.86 -18.78 -2.95
CA ILE A 140 21.75 -19.74 -2.93
C ILE A 140 20.41 -19.02 -2.87
N LYS A 141 20.28 -17.97 -2.04
CA LYS A 141 19.07 -17.16 -1.92
C LYS A 141 18.76 -16.43 -3.23
N LEU A 142 19.77 -15.90 -3.91
CA LEU A 142 19.58 -15.26 -5.22
C LEU A 142 19.09 -16.26 -6.26
N VAL A 143 19.68 -17.45 -6.31
CA VAL A 143 19.24 -18.53 -7.22
C VAL A 143 17.80 -18.95 -6.89
N LEU A 144 17.47 -19.15 -5.61
CA LEU A 144 16.11 -19.50 -5.19
C LEU A 144 15.10 -18.44 -5.64
N PHE A 145 15.41 -17.16 -5.42
CA PHE A 145 14.51 -16.06 -5.77
C PHE A 145 14.30 -15.94 -7.29
N VAL A 146 15.37 -16.12 -8.08
CA VAL A 146 15.28 -16.07 -9.55
C VAL A 146 14.60 -17.32 -10.11
N ALA A 147 14.89 -18.51 -9.57
CA ALA A 147 14.29 -19.77 -10.00
C ALA A 147 12.78 -19.83 -9.79
N LEU A 148 12.28 -19.11 -8.77
CA LEU A 148 10.86 -18.99 -8.48
C LEU A 148 10.17 -17.84 -9.25
N ASP A 149 10.88 -17.11 -10.11
CA ASP A 149 10.38 -15.87 -10.72
C ASP A 149 9.82 -14.88 -9.66
N GLY A 150 10.57 -14.66 -8.59
CA GLY A 150 10.11 -13.90 -7.42
C GLY A 150 9.64 -12.48 -7.75
N TRP A 151 10.25 -11.82 -8.74
CA TRP A 151 9.81 -10.50 -9.20
C TRP A 151 8.46 -10.56 -9.94
N GLY A 152 8.23 -11.57 -10.77
CA GLY A 152 6.97 -11.76 -11.47
C GLY A 152 5.82 -12.06 -10.53
N ILE A 153 6.06 -12.93 -9.53
CA ILE A 153 5.06 -13.27 -8.51
C ILE A 153 4.74 -12.05 -7.63
N LEU A 154 5.77 -11.34 -7.14
CA LEU A 154 5.57 -10.19 -6.26
C LEU A 154 4.82 -9.06 -6.96
N SER A 155 5.16 -8.73 -8.20
CA SER A 155 4.50 -7.66 -8.94
C SER A 155 3.02 -7.97 -9.22
N LYS A 156 2.70 -9.21 -9.60
CA LYS A 156 1.31 -9.67 -9.78
C LYS A 156 0.52 -9.60 -8.48
N ALA A 157 1.06 -10.17 -7.40
CA ALA A 157 0.39 -10.18 -6.10
C ALA A 157 0.10 -8.77 -5.57
N LEU A 158 1.03 -7.83 -5.77
CA LEU A 158 0.82 -6.43 -5.40
C LEU A 158 -0.30 -5.79 -6.22
N ILE A 159 -0.40 -6.03 -7.54
CA ILE A 159 -1.46 -5.46 -8.37
C ILE A 159 -2.82 -6.08 -8.02
N GLU A 160 -2.88 -7.40 -7.86
CA GLU A 160 -4.10 -8.15 -7.51
C GLU A 160 -4.69 -7.73 -6.16
N GLN A 161 -3.86 -7.23 -5.24
CA GLN A 161 -4.33 -6.68 -3.97
C GLN A 161 -5.22 -5.44 -4.15
N TYR A 162 -5.01 -4.64 -5.20
CA TYR A 162 -5.76 -3.40 -5.43
C TYR A 162 -6.80 -3.53 -6.56
N ILE A 163 -6.49 -4.30 -7.61
CA ILE A 163 -7.35 -4.47 -8.79
C ILE A 163 -7.77 -5.94 -8.91
N ASN A 164 -9.07 -6.18 -9.00
CA ASN A 164 -9.58 -7.49 -9.42
C ASN A 164 -9.43 -7.59 -10.95
N ILE A 165 -8.41 -8.32 -11.41
CA ILE A 165 -8.26 -8.66 -12.83
C ILE A 165 -9.12 -9.90 -13.09
N PRO A 166 -10.23 -9.83 -13.85
CA PRO A 166 -10.94 -11.03 -14.25
C PRO A 166 -10.02 -11.91 -15.11
N ALA A 167 -9.97 -13.20 -14.77
CA ALA A 167 -9.16 -14.22 -15.44
C ALA A 167 -9.58 -14.49 -16.89
#